data_AF-A0A4R2HGA9-F1
#
_entry.id   AF-A0A4R2HGA9-F1
#
_cell.length_a   1.000
_cell.length_b   1.000
_cell.length_c   1.000
_cell.angle_alpha   90.00
_cell.angle_beta   90.00
_cell.angle_gamma   90.00
#
_symmetry.space_group_name_H-M   'P 1'
#
loop_
_entity.id
_entity.type
_entity.pdbx_description
1 polymer ?
#
loop_
_entity_poly.entity_id
_entity_poly.type
_entity_poly.pdbx_seq_one_letter_code
_entity_poly.pdbx_strand_id
1 'polypeptide(L)'
;MKYSAHNQIVNKIIKNKRGKLFFPTDFSDIGSADAIRSSLYRLERDHVLERLAHGIYLYPKIDPVFGSLYPSTEEIAESIAKRDHARIIPTGSTALHKLRLTTQVPMNVTYLTDGAPRKIKIGKQRITFKPTTAKKLATKGKISTLVIQALSELGQKNVDSQVLDRLKLVLKDEDNRNIEHDAKLAPAWIAVILNELSKSLENDKLA
;
A
#
# COMPACT_ATOMS: atom_id res chain seq x y z
N MET A 1 -38.77 14.61 5.36
CA MET A 1 -38.73 13.13 5.27
C MET A 1 -37.40 12.64 5.83
N LYS A 2 -37.39 11.73 6.82
CA LYS A 2 -36.18 10.96 7.14
C LYS A 2 -35.90 10.05 5.95
N TYR A 3 -34.83 10.32 5.19
CA TYR A 3 -34.39 9.39 4.16
C TYR A 3 -34.09 8.03 4.79
N SER A 4 -34.55 6.94 4.18
CA SER A 4 -34.16 5.59 4.60
C SER A 4 -32.63 5.48 4.58
N ALA A 5 -32.05 4.65 5.46
CA ALA A 5 -30.60 4.44 5.51
C ALA A 5 -30.03 4.08 4.13
N HIS A 6 -30.77 3.29 3.35
CA HIS A 6 -30.44 2.96 1.96
C HIS A 6 -30.29 4.21 1.07
N ASN A 7 -31.28 5.10 1.05
CA ASN A 7 -31.25 6.31 0.21
C ASN A 7 -30.10 7.26 0.60
N GLN A 8 -29.79 7.35 1.90
CA GLN A 8 -28.66 8.16 2.37
C GLN A 8 -27.32 7.56 1.92
N ILE A 9 -27.17 6.23 2.00
CA ILE A 9 -25.98 5.51 1.51
C ILE A 9 -25.81 5.72 0.00
N VAL A 10 -26.89 5.54 -0.78
CA VAL A 10 -26.90 5.77 -2.24
C VAL A 10 -26.43 7.20 -2.56
N ASN A 11 -27.02 8.20 -1.90
CA ASN A 11 -26.66 9.59 -2.11
C ASN A 11 -25.20 9.88 -1.75
N LYS A 12 -24.68 9.28 -0.67
CA LYS A 12 -23.27 9.44 -0.28
C LYS A 12 -22.34 8.82 -1.33
N ILE A 13 -22.69 7.67 -1.91
CA ILE A 13 -21.90 7.02 -2.97
C ILE A 13 -21.90 7.86 -4.25
N ILE A 14 -23.07 8.26 -4.75
CA ILE A 14 -23.21 8.97 -6.03
C ILE A 14 -22.56 10.36 -5.99
N LYS A 15 -22.55 11.03 -4.84
CA LYS A 15 -21.87 12.33 -4.66
C LYS A 15 -20.33 12.22 -4.70
N ASN A 16 -19.78 11.02 -4.60
CA ASN A 16 -18.34 10.79 -4.70
C ASN A 16 -17.91 10.44 -6.12
N LYS A 17 -16.61 10.57 -6.39
CA LYS A 17 -16.03 10.23 -7.68
C LYS A 17 -16.09 8.71 -7.92
N ARG A 18 -16.39 8.33 -9.15
CA ARG A 18 -16.21 6.96 -9.68
C ARG A 18 -14.74 6.55 -9.53
N GLY A 19 -14.50 5.27 -9.28
CA GLY A 19 -13.19 4.69 -8.92
C GLY A 19 -12.92 4.66 -7.41
N LYS A 20 -13.77 5.28 -6.59
CA LYS A 20 -13.57 5.32 -5.13
C LYS A 20 -13.91 3.98 -4.47
N LEU A 21 -13.10 3.61 -3.48
CA LEU A 21 -13.39 2.51 -2.56
C LEU A 21 -14.27 2.98 -1.40
N PHE A 22 -15.20 2.12 -1.01
CA PHE A 22 -16.10 2.27 0.12
C PHE A 22 -15.97 1.08 1.08
N PHE A 23 -16.07 1.40 2.37
CA PHE A 23 -16.08 0.45 3.47
C PHE A 23 -17.37 0.63 4.27
N PRO A 24 -17.87 -0.41 4.97
CA PRO A 24 -19.04 -0.27 5.84
C PRO A 24 -18.89 0.84 6.89
N THR A 25 -17.67 1.08 7.38
CA THR A 25 -17.33 2.14 8.33
C THR A 25 -17.51 3.55 7.77
N ASP A 26 -17.58 3.72 6.44
CA ASP A 26 -17.84 5.03 5.82
C ASP A 26 -19.30 5.47 6.01
N PHE A 27 -20.19 4.59 6.49
CA PHE A 27 -21.62 4.84 6.64
C PHE A 27 -22.11 4.64 8.08
N SER A 28 -21.20 4.54 9.05
CA SER A 28 -21.50 4.32 10.47
C SER A 28 -22.36 5.42 11.09
N ASP A 29 -22.37 6.61 10.50
CA ASP A 29 -23.21 7.75 10.84
C ASP A 29 -24.66 7.65 10.32
N ILE A 30 -24.96 6.71 9.43
CA ILE A 30 -26.26 6.64 8.72
C ILE A 30 -27.23 5.61 9.31
N GLY A 31 -26.73 4.49 9.86
CA GLY A 31 -27.61 3.42 10.35
C GLY A 31 -26.89 2.26 11.02
N SER A 32 -27.65 1.24 11.43
CA SER A 32 -27.09 0.03 12.04
C SER A 32 -26.23 -0.77 11.06
N ALA A 33 -25.32 -1.59 11.60
CA ALA A 33 -24.45 -2.44 10.79
C ALA A 33 -25.23 -3.33 9.80
N ASP A 34 -26.38 -3.89 10.22
CA ASP A 34 -27.23 -4.70 9.35
C ASP A 34 -27.93 -3.90 8.27
N ALA A 35 -28.39 -2.68 8.57
CA ALA A 35 -28.99 -1.79 7.58
C ALA A 35 -27.95 -1.36 6.52
N ILE A 36 -26.73 -1.05 6.95
CA ILE A 36 -25.61 -0.73 6.06
C ILE A 36 -25.26 -1.94 5.19
N ARG A 37 -25.06 -3.12 5.80
CA ARG A 37 -24.72 -4.35 5.07
C ARG A 37 -25.79 -4.72 4.05
N SER A 38 -27.06 -4.63 4.43
CA SER A 38 -28.19 -4.90 3.54
C SER A 38 -28.26 -3.90 2.39
N SER A 39 -27.96 -2.63 2.65
CA SER A 39 -27.94 -1.59 1.62
C SER A 39 -26.79 -1.78 0.63
N LEU A 40 -25.58 -2.05 1.12
CA LEU A 40 -24.42 -2.32 0.26
C LEU A 40 -24.61 -3.59 -0.58
N TYR A 41 -25.21 -4.63 -0.01
CA TYR A 41 -25.55 -5.86 -0.75
C TYR A 41 -26.56 -5.60 -1.88
N ARG A 42 -27.59 -4.77 -1.63
CA ARG A 42 -28.53 -4.36 -2.70
C ARG A 42 -27.82 -3.58 -3.80
N LEU A 43 -26.95 -2.64 -3.45
CA LEU A 43 -26.19 -1.84 -4.42
C LEU A 43 -25.20 -2.68 -5.24
N GLU A 44 -24.64 -3.74 -4.65
CA GLU A 44 -23.84 -4.74 -5.35
C GLU A 44 -24.70 -5.53 -6.35
N ARG A 45 -25.84 -6.06 -5.90
CA ARG A 45 -26.78 -6.80 -6.75
C ARG A 45 -27.31 -5.95 -7.91
N ASP A 46 -27.54 -4.68 -7.66
CA ASP A 46 -28.06 -3.72 -8.65
C ASP A 46 -26.92 -3.12 -9.51
N HIS A 47 -25.69 -3.66 -9.43
CA HIS A 47 -24.50 -3.25 -10.20
C HIS A 47 -24.06 -1.79 -10.02
N VAL A 48 -24.49 -1.13 -8.95
CA VAL A 48 -24.04 0.22 -8.58
C VAL A 48 -22.65 0.17 -7.96
N LEU A 49 -22.38 -0.87 -7.17
CA LEU A 49 -21.08 -1.17 -6.58
C LEU A 49 -20.56 -2.52 -7.06
N GLU A 50 -19.24 -2.69 -7.05
CA GLU A 50 -18.61 -3.98 -7.23
C GLU A 50 -17.89 -4.38 -5.95
N ARG A 51 -18.11 -5.61 -5.47
CA ARG A 51 -17.43 -6.09 -4.26
C ARG A 51 -16.07 -6.68 -4.62
N LEU A 52 -15.00 -6.06 -4.13
CA LEU A 52 -13.63 -6.54 -4.37
C LEU A 52 -13.21 -7.61 -3.36
N ALA A 53 -13.66 -7.47 -2.12
CA ALA A 53 -13.49 -8.43 -1.04
C ALA A 53 -14.52 -8.18 0.07
N HIS A 54 -14.52 -9.00 1.11
CA HIS A 54 -15.38 -8.79 2.27
C HIS A 54 -15.17 -7.39 2.87
N GLY A 55 -16.23 -6.58 2.86
CA GLY A 55 -16.22 -5.22 3.39
C GLY A 55 -15.46 -4.19 2.54
N ILE A 56 -15.14 -4.50 1.28
CA ILE A 56 -14.46 -3.61 0.34
C ILE A 56 -15.27 -3.53 -0.94
N TYR A 57 -15.82 -2.35 -1.22
CA TYR A 57 -16.66 -2.10 -2.39
C TYR A 57 -16.04 -1.01 -3.26
N LEU A 58 -16.04 -1.22 -4.56
CA LEU A 58 -15.63 -0.26 -5.57
C LEU A 58 -16.88 0.42 -6.13
N TYR A 59 -16.88 1.75 -6.21
CA TYR A 59 -17.81 2.46 -7.08
C TYR A 59 -17.20 2.53 -8.48
N PRO A 60 -17.57 1.65 -9.42
CA PRO A 60 -16.77 1.39 -10.62
C PRO A 60 -16.76 2.61 -11.53
N LYS A 61 -15.56 2.94 -12.05
CA LYS A 61 -15.39 3.86 -13.17
C LYS A 61 -15.34 3.01 -14.43
N ILE A 62 -16.23 3.28 -15.38
CA ILE A 62 -16.31 2.53 -16.63
C ILE A 62 -15.52 3.27 -17.70
N ASP A 63 -14.61 2.56 -18.34
CA ASP A 63 -13.97 2.96 -19.58
C ASP A 63 -14.73 2.36 -20.78
N PRO A 64 -14.94 3.10 -21.89
CA PRO A 64 -15.69 2.60 -23.05
C PRO A 64 -15.07 1.36 -23.70
N VAL A 65 -13.76 1.17 -23.58
CA VAL A 65 -13.02 0.08 -24.23
C VAL A 65 -12.70 -1.03 -23.23
N PHE A 66 -12.24 -0.67 -22.04
CA PHE A 66 -11.74 -1.63 -21.05
C PHE A 66 -12.79 -2.08 -20.02
N GLY A 67 -13.98 -1.47 -20.02
CA GLY A 67 -15.01 -1.75 -19.02
C GLY A 67 -14.65 -1.19 -17.64
N SER A 68 -14.97 -1.91 -16.56
CA SER A 68 -14.68 -1.46 -15.20
C SER A 68 -13.17 -1.32 -14.95
N LEU A 69 -12.75 -0.11 -14.58
CA LEU A 69 -11.39 0.17 -14.15
C LEU A 69 -11.22 -0.16 -12.67
N TYR A 70 -10.36 -1.13 -12.39
CA TYR A 70 -10.06 -1.58 -11.04
C TYR A 70 -8.82 -0.88 -10.48
N PRO A 71 -8.84 -0.50 -9.19
CA PRO A 71 -7.64 -0.02 -8.52
C PRO A 71 -6.63 -1.15 -8.38
N SER A 72 -5.35 -0.79 -8.35
CA SER A 72 -4.26 -1.69 -8.04
C SER A 72 -4.38 -2.26 -6.62
N THR A 73 -3.75 -3.40 -6.38
CA THR A 73 -3.66 -3.98 -5.02
C THR A 73 -2.94 -3.07 -4.04
N GLU A 74 -2.08 -2.18 -4.53
CA GLU A 74 -1.43 -1.14 -3.75
C GLU A 74 -2.42 -0.06 -3.28
N GLU A 75 -3.19 0.52 -4.19
CA GLU A 75 -4.22 1.52 -3.84
C GLU A 75 -5.27 0.96 -2.89
N ILE A 76 -5.63 -0.32 -3.06
CA ILE A 76 -6.52 -1.03 -2.13
C ILE A 76 -5.85 -1.17 -0.76
N ALA A 77 -4.58 -1.59 -0.70
CA ALA A 77 -3.85 -1.74 0.57
C ALA A 77 -3.71 -0.41 1.32
N GLU A 78 -3.40 0.68 0.60
CA GLU A 78 -3.31 2.04 1.17
C GLU A 78 -4.66 2.55 1.67
N SER A 79 -5.75 2.30 0.92
CA SER A 79 -7.10 2.68 1.33
C SER A 79 -7.55 1.94 2.59
N ILE A 80 -7.20 0.65 2.70
CA ILE A 80 -7.44 -0.17 3.88
C ILE A 80 -6.63 0.36 5.08
N ALA A 81 -5.35 0.68 4.89
CA ALA A 81 -4.49 1.21 5.94
C ALA A 81 -5.02 2.55 6.46
N LYS A 82 -5.45 3.43 5.56
CA LYS A 82 -6.07 4.71 5.89
C LYS A 82 -7.35 4.55 6.71
N ARG A 83 -8.23 3.62 6.31
CA ARG A 83 -9.47 3.30 7.04
C ARG A 83 -9.17 2.84 8.47
N ASP A 84 -8.14 2.03 8.63
CA ASP A 84 -7.78 1.44 9.93
C ASP A 84 -6.86 2.33 10.76
N HIS A 85 -6.51 3.53 10.26
CA HIS A 85 -5.50 4.40 10.87
C HIS A 85 -4.17 3.69 11.15
N ALA A 86 -3.81 2.75 10.28
CA ALA A 86 -2.60 1.93 10.38
C ALA A 86 -1.53 2.40 9.40
N ARG A 87 -0.27 2.22 9.77
CA ARG A 87 0.87 2.40 8.86
C ARG A 87 1.15 1.10 8.14
N ILE A 88 1.59 1.19 6.90
CA ILE A 88 2.00 0.04 6.11
C ILE A 88 3.31 0.30 5.38
N ILE A 89 4.18 -0.72 5.31
CA ILE A 89 5.45 -0.68 4.59
C ILE A 89 5.51 -1.88 3.64
N PRO A 90 5.67 -1.68 2.31
CA PRO A 90 5.85 -2.79 1.36
C PRO A 90 7.09 -3.62 1.72
N THR A 91 6.98 -4.95 1.68
CA THR A 91 8.08 -5.85 2.05
C THR A 91 8.13 -7.09 1.16
N GLY A 92 9.20 -7.88 1.30
CA GLY A 92 9.44 -9.08 0.51
C GLY A 92 9.56 -8.81 -0.98
N SER A 93 9.08 -9.73 -1.81
CA SER A 93 9.04 -9.58 -3.28
C SER A 93 8.32 -8.31 -3.76
N THR A 94 7.42 -7.74 -2.96
CA THR A 94 6.79 -6.45 -3.26
C THR A 94 7.80 -5.31 -3.24
N ALA A 95 8.72 -5.30 -2.26
CA ALA A 95 9.75 -4.28 -2.17
C ALA A 95 10.75 -4.39 -3.34
N LEU A 96 11.16 -5.61 -3.67
CA LEU A 96 12.02 -5.89 -4.82
C LEU A 96 11.40 -5.40 -6.13
N HIS A 97 10.13 -5.75 -6.38
CA HIS A 97 9.41 -5.36 -7.59
C HIS A 97 9.28 -3.82 -7.69
N LYS A 98 8.94 -3.15 -6.59
CA LYS A 98 8.84 -1.67 -6.58
C LYS A 98 10.16 -0.97 -6.89
N LEU A 99 11.30 -1.53 -6.48
CA LEU A 99 12.63 -0.99 -6.83
C LEU A 99 13.14 -1.43 -8.20
N ARG A 100 12.37 -2.27 -8.92
CA ARG A 100 12.76 -2.92 -10.18
C ARG A 100 14.00 -3.80 -10.03
N LEU A 101 14.19 -4.40 -8.86
CA LEU A 101 15.20 -5.44 -8.61
C LEU A 101 14.71 -6.82 -9.05
N THR A 102 13.42 -6.94 -9.38
CA THR A 102 12.82 -8.09 -10.06
C THR A 102 11.74 -7.62 -11.02
N THR A 103 11.56 -8.37 -12.10
CA THR A 103 10.47 -8.19 -13.07
C THR A 103 9.25 -9.05 -12.72
N GLN A 104 9.38 -9.96 -11.76
CA GLN A 104 8.29 -10.85 -11.37
C GLN A 104 7.22 -10.07 -10.61
N VAL A 105 6.02 -10.01 -11.21
CA VAL A 105 4.85 -9.39 -10.57
C VAL A 105 4.39 -10.26 -9.40
N PRO A 106 4.37 -9.76 -8.15
CA PRO A 106 3.98 -10.57 -7.00
C PRO A 106 2.50 -10.96 -7.03
N MET A 107 2.21 -12.26 -6.90
CA MET A 107 0.84 -12.73 -6.65
C MET A 107 0.38 -12.46 -5.21
N ASN A 108 1.32 -12.31 -4.28
CA ASN A 108 1.07 -11.97 -2.88
C ASN A 108 1.82 -10.69 -2.52
N VAL A 109 1.09 -9.58 -2.49
CA VAL A 109 1.62 -8.28 -2.11
C VAL A 109 1.65 -8.21 -0.58
N THR A 110 2.84 -8.04 0.00
CA THR A 110 3.03 -8.12 1.46
C THR A 110 3.42 -6.77 2.03
N TYR A 111 2.78 -6.39 3.14
CA TYR A 111 3.05 -5.17 3.88
C TYR A 111 3.32 -5.49 5.36
N LEU A 112 4.32 -4.85 5.94
CA LEU A 112 4.45 -4.73 7.40
C LEU A 112 3.45 -3.69 7.90
N THR A 113 2.86 -3.88 9.07
CA THR A 113 1.88 -2.94 9.65
C THR A 113 1.89 -2.95 11.18
N ASP A 114 1.41 -1.86 11.79
CA ASP A 114 0.98 -1.81 13.20
C ASP A 114 -0.52 -2.05 13.38
N GLY A 115 -1.26 -2.25 12.28
CA GLY A 115 -2.67 -2.63 12.31
C GLY A 115 -2.90 -4.14 12.47
N ALA A 116 -4.17 -4.54 12.39
CA ALA A 116 -4.57 -5.93 12.55
C ALA A 116 -3.98 -6.84 11.44
N PRO A 117 -3.33 -7.97 11.80
CA PRO A 117 -2.78 -8.90 10.83
C PRO A 117 -3.90 -9.62 10.09
N ARG A 118 -3.81 -9.68 8.76
CA ARG A 118 -4.82 -10.36 7.92
C ARG A 118 -4.33 -10.60 6.50
N LYS A 119 -5.06 -11.46 5.80
CA LYS A 119 -4.87 -11.76 4.38
C LYS A 119 -6.17 -11.48 3.64
N ILE A 120 -6.11 -10.72 2.55
CA ILE A 120 -7.27 -10.35 1.74
C ILE A 120 -7.00 -10.79 0.31
N LYS A 121 -7.92 -11.58 -0.26
CA LYS A 121 -7.85 -11.99 -1.67
C LYS A 121 -8.55 -10.92 -2.52
N ILE A 122 -7.87 -10.41 -3.54
CA ILE A 122 -8.39 -9.46 -4.52
C ILE A 122 -8.20 -10.09 -5.90
N GLY A 123 -9.28 -10.59 -6.49
CA GLY A 123 -9.22 -11.38 -7.72
C GLY A 123 -8.24 -12.56 -7.61
N LYS A 124 -7.19 -12.56 -8.43
CA LYS A 124 -6.12 -13.58 -8.42
C LYS A 124 -4.96 -13.25 -7.47
N GLN A 125 -4.85 -12.01 -7.00
CA GLN A 125 -3.80 -11.56 -6.09
C GLN A 125 -4.26 -11.65 -4.62
N ARG A 126 -3.29 -11.55 -3.73
CA ARG A 126 -3.51 -11.49 -2.28
C ARG A 126 -2.74 -10.32 -1.68
N ILE A 127 -3.37 -9.62 -0.75
CA ILE A 127 -2.73 -8.62 0.11
C ILE A 127 -2.52 -9.26 1.48
N THR A 128 -1.30 -9.26 1.98
CA THR A 128 -0.95 -9.78 3.31
C THR A 128 -0.42 -8.65 4.19
N PHE A 129 -1.10 -8.37 5.28
CA PHE A 129 -0.64 -7.46 6.33
C PHE A 129 0.02 -8.27 7.45
N LYS A 130 1.32 -8.10 7.65
CA LYS A 130 2.12 -8.73 8.71
C LYS A 130 2.36 -7.74 9.84
N PRO A 131 2.15 -8.12 11.09
CA PRO A 131 2.42 -7.23 12.21
C PRO A 131 3.93 -6.99 12.34
N THR A 132 4.32 -5.82 12.79
CA THR A 132 5.73 -5.48 13.01
C THR A 132 5.92 -4.57 14.23
N THR A 133 7.18 -4.29 14.57
CA THR A 133 7.51 -3.43 15.71
C THR A 133 7.53 -1.95 15.32
N ALA A 134 7.26 -1.07 16.29
CA ALA A 134 7.31 0.38 16.09
C ALA A 134 8.66 0.85 15.51
N LYS A 135 9.78 0.22 15.92
CA LYS A 135 11.12 0.49 15.38
C LYS A 135 11.19 0.30 13.86
N LYS A 136 10.61 -0.77 13.33
CA LYS A 136 10.61 -1.04 11.87
C LYS A 136 9.70 -0.10 11.08
N LEU A 137 8.73 0.54 11.73
CA LEU A 137 7.82 1.53 11.15
C LEU A 137 8.26 2.99 11.39
N ALA A 138 9.37 3.20 12.11
CA ALA A 138 9.84 4.53 12.49
C ALA A 138 10.72 5.19 11.41
N THR A 139 10.94 4.51 10.29
CA THR A 139 11.66 5.08 9.15
C THR A 139 10.90 6.29 8.58
N LYS A 140 11.65 7.27 8.07
CA LYS A 140 11.13 8.55 7.60
C LYS A 140 11.07 8.62 6.08
N GLY A 141 12.11 8.14 5.41
CA GLY A 141 12.20 8.26 3.95
C GLY A 141 11.41 7.16 3.28
N LYS A 142 10.61 7.52 2.26
CA LYS A 142 9.78 6.56 1.53
C LYS A 142 10.64 5.57 0.76
N ILE A 143 11.72 6.05 0.14
CA ILE A 143 12.64 5.28 -0.69
C ILE A 143 13.61 4.50 0.20
N SER A 144 14.27 5.13 1.17
CA SER A 144 15.17 4.46 2.11
C SER A 144 14.49 3.32 2.86
N THR A 145 13.23 3.52 3.30
CA THR A 145 12.41 2.45 3.86
C THR A 145 12.29 1.27 2.90
N LEU A 146 11.95 1.53 1.64
CA LEU A 146 11.77 0.49 0.62
C LEU A 146 13.08 -0.24 0.32
N VAL A 147 14.21 0.48 0.29
CA VAL A 147 15.56 -0.09 0.13
C VAL A 147 15.89 -1.03 1.29
N ILE A 148 15.60 -0.65 2.54
CA ILE A 148 15.80 -1.52 3.70
C ILE A 148 15.02 -2.83 3.54
N GLN A 149 13.77 -2.74 3.11
CA GLN A 149 12.93 -3.94 2.95
C GLN A 149 13.38 -4.81 1.78
N ALA A 150 13.80 -4.21 0.68
CA ALA A 150 14.33 -4.93 -0.48
C ALA A 150 15.63 -5.63 -0.16
N LEU A 151 16.59 -4.96 0.49
CA LEU A 151 17.84 -5.56 0.94
C LEU A 151 17.57 -6.69 1.96
N SER A 152 16.63 -6.49 2.88
CA SER A 152 16.25 -7.53 3.85
C SER A 152 15.71 -8.80 3.17
N GLU A 153 14.96 -8.66 2.07
CA GLU A 153 14.46 -9.79 1.29
C GLU A 153 15.55 -10.43 0.42
N LEU A 154 16.36 -9.60 -0.25
CA LEU A 154 17.40 -10.06 -1.17
C LEU A 154 18.48 -10.84 -0.42
N GLY A 155 18.85 -10.38 0.77
CA GLY A 155 19.91 -10.96 1.60
C GLY A 155 21.31 -10.55 1.11
N GLN A 156 22.24 -10.45 2.06
CA GLN A 156 23.57 -9.89 1.84
C GLN A 156 24.37 -10.57 0.70
N LYS A 157 24.19 -11.89 0.52
CA LYS A 157 24.92 -12.67 -0.51
C LYS A 157 24.51 -12.34 -1.95
N ASN A 158 23.35 -11.74 -2.13
CA ASN A 158 22.77 -11.45 -3.45
C ASN A 158 22.84 -9.96 -3.81
N VAL A 159 23.58 -9.16 -3.03
CA VAL A 159 23.81 -7.74 -3.32
C VAL A 159 25.07 -7.62 -4.18
N ASP A 160 24.88 -7.42 -5.48
CA ASP A 160 25.95 -7.20 -6.45
C ASP A 160 26.06 -5.71 -6.85
N SER A 161 26.99 -5.40 -7.76
CA SER A 161 27.19 -4.03 -8.25
C SER A 161 25.95 -3.48 -8.97
N GLN A 162 25.22 -4.30 -9.73
CA GLN A 162 24.02 -3.86 -10.43
C GLN A 162 22.90 -3.46 -9.46
N VAL A 163 22.75 -4.22 -8.37
CA VAL A 163 21.83 -3.87 -7.28
C VAL A 163 22.26 -2.54 -6.66
N LEU A 164 23.54 -2.37 -6.30
CA LEU A 164 24.03 -1.13 -5.70
C LEU A 164 23.83 0.09 -6.61
N ASP A 165 24.13 -0.03 -7.90
CA ASP A 165 23.92 1.03 -8.89
C ASP A 165 22.44 1.41 -8.99
N ARG A 166 21.57 0.40 -8.99
CA ARG A 166 20.12 0.62 -9.00
C ARG A 166 19.67 1.32 -7.73
N LEU A 167 20.13 0.89 -6.56
CA LEU A 167 19.78 1.51 -5.28
C LEU A 167 20.28 2.95 -5.21
N LYS A 168 21.51 3.23 -5.66
CA LYS A 168 22.06 4.59 -5.75
C LYS A 168 21.17 5.48 -6.61
N LEU A 169 20.75 4.99 -7.78
CA LEU A 169 19.88 5.75 -8.69
C LEU A 169 18.55 6.12 -8.05
N VAL A 170 17.88 5.18 -7.36
CA VAL A 170 16.56 5.46 -6.76
C VAL A 170 16.71 6.35 -5.51
N LEU A 171 17.78 6.22 -4.74
CA LEU A 171 18.04 7.05 -3.55
C LEU A 171 18.39 8.50 -3.87
N LYS A 172 18.74 8.85 -5.13
CA LYS A 172 18.95 10.25 -5.55
C LYS A 172 17.74 11.13 -5.29
N ASP A 173 16.54 10.56 -5.34
CA ASP A 173 15.27 11.26 -5.16
C ASP A 173 14.83 11.34 -3.67
N GLU A 174 15.65 10.85 -2.74
CA GLU A 174 15.38 10.88 -1.29
C GLU A 174 16.24 11.95 -0.58
N ASP A 175 15.71 12.53 0.49
CA ASP A 175 16.50 13.43 1.35
C ASP A 175 17.60 12.62 2.06
N ASN A 176 18.85 13.06 1.92
CA ASN A 176 19.98 12.35 2.52
C ASN A 176 19.83 12.18 4.05
N ARG A 177 19.21 13.16 4.72
CA ARG A 177 18.91 13.10 6.16
C ARG A 177 17.95 11.96 6.52
N ASN A 178 17.03 11.62 5.62
CA ASN A 178 16.15 10.46 5.81
C ASN A 178 16.95 9.16 5.65
N ILE A 179 17.85 9.09 4.67
CA ILE A 179 18.70 7.92 4.44
C ILE A 179 19.54 7.62 5.69
N GLU A 180 20.22 8.64 6.23
CA GLU A 180 21.05 8.53 7.44
C GLU A 180 20.23 8.18 8.69
N HIS A 181 19.03 8.77 8.83
CA HIS A 181 18.13 8.44 9.92
C HIS A 181 17.71 6.97 9.86
N ASP A 182 17.27 6.52 8.69
CA ASP A 182 16.74 5.18 8.48
C ASP A 182 17.83 4.11 8.57
N ALA A 183 19.07 4.43 8.19
CA ALA A 183 20.23 3.55 8.36
C ALA A 183 20.43 3.15 9.83
N LYS A 184 20.17 4.05 10.80
CA LYS A 184 20.26 3.75 12.24
C LYS A 184 19.20 2.76 12.73
N LEU A 185 18.10 2.63 12.00
CA LEU A 185 17.00 1.72 12.32
C LEU A 185 17.15 0.35 11.64
N ALA A 186 17.99 0.27 10.60
CA ALA A 186 18.20 -0.90 9.78
C ALA A 186 19.10 -1.97 10.47
N PRO A 187 19.06 -3.24 9.99
CA PRO A 187 20.10 -4.23 10.32
C PRO A 187 21.50 -3.70 10.00
N ALA A 188 22.49 -4.08 10.80
CA ALA A 188 23.85 -3.52 10.73
C ALA A 188 24.46 -3.55 9.31
N TRP A 189 24.34 -4.67 8.60
CA TRP A 189 24.89 -4.79 7.24
C TRP A 189 24.16 -3.91 6.21
N ILE A 190 22.87 -3.66 6.39
CA ILE A 190 22.08 -2.75 5.55
C ILE A 190 22.46 -1.30 5.85
N ALA A 191 22.69 -0.98 7.13
CA ALA A 191 23.12 0.34 7.55
C ALA A 191 24.46 0.74 6.90
N VAL A 192 25.41 -0.20 6.80
CA VAL A 192 26.68 0.02 6.09
C VAL A 192 26.43 0.44 4.64
N ILE A 193 25.63 -0.34 3.90
CA ILE A 193 25.29 -0.03 2.50
C ILE A 193 24.61 1.33 2.36
N LEU A 194 23.62 1.63 3.19
CA LEU A 194 22.91 2.92 3.12
C LEU A 194 23.83 4.11 3.41
N ASN A 195 24.75 3.98 4.37
CA ASN A 195 25.71 5.03 4.69
C ASN A 195 26.74 5.24 3.57
N GLU A 196 27.20 4.16 2.92
CA GLU A 196 28.09 4.24 1.76
C GLU A 196 27.42 4.92 0.58
N LEU A 197 26.17 4.54 0.29
CA LEU A 197 25.37 5.16 -0.78
C LEU A 197 25.08 6.63 -0.48
N SER A 198 24.70 6.97 0.75
CA SER A 198 24.48 8.36 1.22
C SER A 198 25.71 9.24 0.96
N LYS A 199 26.90 8.82 1.42
CA LYS A 199 28.15 9.56 1.19
C LYS A 199 28.46 9.73 -0.29
N SER A 200 28.24 8.69 -1.09
CA SER A 200 28.47 8.76 -2.54
C SER A 200 27.53 9.76 -3.21
N LEU A 201 26.28 9.89 -2.75
CA LEU A 201 25.31 10.85 -3.27
C LEU A 201 25.65 12.29 -2.91
N GLU A 202 26.24 12.54 -1.73
CA GLU A 202 26.72 13.88 -1.35
C GLU A 202 27.91 14.31 -2.20
N ASN A 203 28.86 13.41 -2.45
CA ASN A 203 30.01 13.68 -3.30
C ASN A 203 29.58 14.02 -4.74
N ASP A 204 28.60 13.30 -5.29
CA ASP A 204 28.03 13.57 -6.63
C ASP A 204 27.33 14.95 -6.72
N LYS A 205 26.93 15.57 -5.59
CA LYS A 205 26.32 16.92 -5.56
C LYS A 205 27.35 18.04 -5.44
N LEU A 206 28.55 17.72 -4.98
CA LEU A 206 29.66 18.66 -4.78
C LEU A 206 30.62 18.72 -5.99
N ALA A 207 30.50 17.76 -6.91
CA ALA A 207 31.24 17.67 -8.18
C ALA A 207 30.45 18.30 -9.33
#